data_AF-A0A961V206-F1
#
_entry.id   AF-A0A961V206-F1
#
_cell.length_a   1.000
_cell.length_b   1.000
_cell.length_c   1.000
_cell.angle_alpha   90.00
_cell.angle_beta   90.00
_cell.angle_gamma   90.00
#
_symmetry.space_group_name_H-M   'P 1'
#
loop_
_entity.id
_entity.type
_entity.pdbx_description
1 polymer ?
#
loop_
_entity_poly.entity_id
_entity_poly.type
_entity_poly.pdbx_seq_one_letter_code
_entity_poly.pdbx_strand_id
1 'polypeptide(L)'
;MNRFRVILLVLLAPLLLTACFTSETPLIGPKDAVFPYETIVFRSMDRPEDRQTWDHSGDIYRFAPDGGDKAMSMRLKPIGDDLFVVQMEGPDDKPPAVLYALLKVDIANMTAESHSAIMPDDFEPTPGLSVRDDMVRVDDLDAYIAYARARMAAGVPADVVYKIIALE
;
A
#
# COMPACT_ATOMS: atom_id res chain seq x y z
N MET A 1 35.43 39.68 -20.39
CA MET A 1 35.04 39.57 -18.97
C MET A 1 33.54 39.33 -18.88
N ASN A 2 33.08 38.07 -18.93
CA ASN A 2 31.68 37.72 -18.66
C ASN A 2 31.64 36.83 -17.41
N ARG A 3 31.22 37.42 -16.29
CA ARG A 3 31.01 36.75 -15.01
C ARG A 3 29.64 36.07 -15.03
N PHE A 4 29.57 34.84 -15.53
CA PHE A 4 28.40 34.01 -15.28
C PHE A 4 28.46 33.48 -13.84
N ARG A 5 27.80 34.20 -12.94
CA ARG A 5 27.40 33.70 -11.62
C ARG A 5 26.35 32.63 -11.85
N VAL A 6 26.77 31.35 -11.84
CA VAL A 6 25.82 30.23 -11.73
C VAL A 6 25.49 30.07 -10.25
N ILE A 7 24.33 30.62 -9.91
CA ILE A 7 23.52 30.45 -8.70
C ILE A 7 23.29 28.94 -8.50
N LEU A 8 23.72 28.34 -7.38
CA LEU A 8 22.91 27.98 -6.20
C LEU A 8 21.65 27.14 -6.53
N LEU A 9 21.40 26.10 -5.71
CA LEU A 9 20.20 25.23 -5.61
C LEU A 9 20.32 23.81 -6.22
N VAL A 10 21.28 23.02 -5.74
CA VAL A 10 21.26 21.54 -5.83
C VAL A 10 21.23 20.94 -4.42
N LEU A 11 20.22 21.30 -3.62
CA LEU A 11 20.07 20.87 -2.21
C LEU A 11 18.60 20.65 -1.78
N LEU A 12 17.72 20.19 -2.68
CA LEU A 12 16.27 20.09 -2.40
C LEU A 12 15.63 18.74 -2.77
N ALA A 13 16.33 17.63 -2.61
CA ALA A 13 15.74 16.31 -2.83
C ALA A 13 16.01 15.27 -1.71
N PRO A 14 15.62 15.50 -0.44
CA PRO A 14 15.48 14.39 0.50
C PRO A 14 14.09 14.30 1.16
N LEU A 15 12.98 14.58 0.46
CA LEU A 15 11.63 14.63 1.07
C LEU A 15 10.56 13.75 0.41
N LEU A 16 10.90 12.79 -0.45
CA LEU A 16 9.95 11.75 -0.87
C LEU A 16 9.97 10.56 0.10
N LEU A 17 9.97 10.83 1.40
CA LEU A 17 9.47 9.87 2.38
C LEU A 17 7.96 9.88 2.19
N THR A 18 7.46 8.99 1.33
CA THR A 18 6.03 8.89 1.04
C THR A 18 5.30 8.65 2.35
N ALA A 19 4.51 9.65 2.75
CA ALA A 19 3.60 9.56 3.86
C ALA A 19 2.60 8.43 3.59
N CYS A 20 2.63 7.34 4.34
CA CYS A 20 1.73 6.20 4.14
C CYS A 20 0.58 6.21 5.16
N PHE A 21 -0.47 5.46 4.86
CA PHE A 21 -1.48 5.08 5.85
C PHE A 21 -0.97 3.90 6.67
N THR A 22 -0.85 4.08 7.99
CA THR A 22 -0.20 3.12 8.88
C THR A 22 -0.98 2.87 10.17
N SER A 23 -0.71 1.78 10.89
CA SER A 23 -1.15 1.60 12.28
C SER A 23 -0.04 1.00 13.15
N GLU A 24 -0.15 1.17 14.48
CA GLU A 24 0.79 0.56 15.44
C GLU A 24 0.54 -0.94 15.62
N THR A 25 -0.70 -1.40 15.37
CA THR A 25 -1.09 -2.80 15.47
C THR A 25 -1.96 -3.23 14.28
N PRO A 26 -1.88 -4.50 13.85
CA PRO A 26 -2.78 -5.06 12.85
C PRO A 26 -4.26 -4.80 13.12
N LEU A 27 -4.98 -4.25 12.14
CA LEU A 27 -6.42 -4.04 12.20
C LEU A 27 -7.21 -5.12 11.45
N ILE A 28 -6.54 -5.89 10.58
CA ILE A 28 -7.10 -7.08 9.92
C ILE A 28 -6.60 -8.31 10.67
N GLY A 29 -7.50 -8.93 11.43
CA GLY A 29 -7.22 -10.18 12.14
C GLY A 29 -7.42 -11.42 11.27
N PRO A 30 -7.00 -12.61 11.75
CA PRO A 30 -7.10 -13.86 11.00
C PRO A 30 -8.53 -14.22 10.56
N LYS A 31 -9.53 -13.86 11.37
CA LYS A 31 -10.94 -14.14 11.10
C LYS A 31 -11.55 -13.26 9.98
N ASP A 32 -10.94 -12.11 9.72
CA ASP A 32 -11.41 -11.12 8.75
C ASP A 32 -10.62 -11.19 7.45
N ALA A 33 -9.48 -11.89 7.47
CA ALA A 33 -8.63 -12.11 6.32
C ALA A 33 -9.19 -13.20 5.40
N VAL A 34 -8.99 -13.03 4.09
CA VAL A 34 -9.34 -14.02 3.07
C VAL A 34 -8.13 -14.32 2.19
N PHE A 35 -8.11 -15.56 1.71
CA PHE A 35 -7.05 -16.10 0.86
C PHE A 35 -7.68 -16.74 -0.38
N PRO A 36 -8.11 -15.92 -1.37
CA PRO A 36 -8.84 -16.43 -2.53
C PRO A 36 -7.98 -17.31 -3.44
N TYR A 37 -6.65 -17.25 -3.30
CA TYR A 37 -5.67 -17.98 -4.08
C TYR A 37 -4.56 -18.51 -3.16
N GLU A 38 -3.93 -19.62 -3.51
CA GLU A 38 -2.75 -20.10 -2.79
C GLU A 38 -1.52 -19.24 -3.14
N THR A 39 -1.39 -18.83 -4.40
CA THR A 39 -0.28 -17.95 -4.82
C THR A 39 -0.80 -16.79 -5.68
N ILE A 40 -0.29 -15.59 -5.40
CA ILE A 40 -0.56 -14.37 -6.18
C ILE A 40 0.76 -13.87 -6.75
N VAL A 41 0.84 -13.73 -8.06
CA VAL A 41 1.99 -13.12 -8.74
C VAL A 41 1.56 -11.82 -9.37
N PHE A 42 2.18 -10.71 -8.98
CA PHE A 42 1.93 -9.40 -9.58
C PHE A 42 3.21 -8.65 -9.88
N ARG A 43 3.05 -7.59 -10.65
CA ARG A 43 4.13 -6.72 -11.11
C ARG A 43 3.62 -5.30 -11.21
N SER A 44 4.35 -4.32 -10.67
CA SER A 44 4.00 -2.91 -10.87
C SER A 44 4.09 -2.56 -12.37
N MET A 45 3.16 -1.76 -12.86
CA MET A 45 3.22 -1.28 -14.24
C MET A 45 4.30 -0.20 -14.43
N ASP A 46 4.60 0.57 -13.38
CA ASP A 46 5.62 1.63 -13.41
C ASP A 46 7.04 1.10 -13.15
N ARG A 47 7.15 -0.05 -12.48
CA ARG A 47 8.39 -0.81 -12.26
C ARG A 47 8.22 -2.26 -12.69
N PRO A 48 8.25 -2.54 -14.01
CA PRO A 48 7.99 -3.87 -14.55
C PRO A 48 9.05 -4.91 -14.18
N GLU A 49 10.20 -4.51 -13.65
CA GLU A 49 11.22 -5.38 -13.08
C GLU A 49 10.82 -5.93 -11.70
N ASP A 50 9.93 -5.24 -10.97
CA ASP A 50 9.51 -5.59 -9.61
C ASP A 50 8.38 -6.64 -9.64
N ARG A 51 8.73 -7.87 -10.03
CA ARG A 51 7.83 -9.02 -9.89
C ARG A 51 7.80 -9.49 -8.43
N GLN A 52 6.61 -9.60 -7.87
CA GLN A 52 6.39 -10.11 -6.53
C GLN A 52 5.52 -11.37 -6.57
N THR A 53 5.93 -12.38 -5.81
CA THR A 53 5.20 -13.63 -5.62
C THR A 53 4.81 -13.74 -4.15
N TRP A 54 3.52 -13.82 -3.89
CA TRP A 54 2.94 -13.89 -2.55
C TRP A 54 2.32 -15.26 -2.37
N ASP A 55 2.89 -16.03 -1.45
CA ASP A 55 2.45 -17.39 -1.15
C ASP A 55 1.65 -17.40 0.15
N HIS A 56 0.49 -18.04 0.11
CA HIS A 56 -0.35 -18.22 1.29
C HIS A 56 0.35 -19.16 2.29
N SER A 57 0.43 -18.73 3.55
CA SER A 57 1.06 -19.48 4.62
C SER A 57 0.35 -19.20 5.95
N GLY A 58 -0.56 -20.11 6.33
CA GLY A 58 -1.32 -20.00 7.57
C GLY A 58 -2.43 -18.95 7.49
N ASP A 59 -2.22 -17.79 8.10
CA ASP A 59 -3.18 -16.67 8.19
C ASP A 59 -2.67 -15.39 7.51
N ILE A 60 -1.69 -15.52 6.62
CA ILE A 60 -1.07 -14.45 5.85
C ILE A 60 -0.65 -14.94 4.46
N TYR A 61 -0.53 -14.01 3.52
CA TYR A 61 0.38 -14.16 2.38
C TYR A 61 1.79 -13.73 2.78
N ARG A 62 2.82 -14.39 2.27
CA ARG A 62 4.22 -14.08 2.53
C ARG A 62 4.95 -13.82 1.22
N PHE A 63 5.74 -12.75 1.21
CA PHE A 63 6.70 -12.44 0.15
C PHE A 63 8.08 -12.33 0.75
N ALA A 64 9.05 -13.04 0.19
CA ALA A 64 10.45 -12.96 0.60
C ALA A 64 11.31 -12.71 -0.65
N PRO A 65 11.80 -11.47 -0.88
CA PRO A 65 12.70 -11.20 -1.97
C PRO A 65 13.99 -12.01 -1.78
N ASP A 66 14.42 -12.69 -2.84
CA ASP A 66 15.67 -13.48 -2.93
C ASP A 66 15.89 -14.55 -1.84
N GLY A 67 14.81 -15.07 -1.25
CA GLY A 67 14.89 -16.12 -0.21
C GLY A 67 15.58 -15.68 1.08
N GLY A 68 15.74 -14.37 1.29
CA GLY A 68 16.35 -13.80 2.49
C GLY A 68 15.40 -13.70 3.68
N ASP A 69 15.97 -13.33 4.84
CA ASP A 69 15.24 -13.18 6.12
C ASP A 69 14.22 -12.01 6.12
N LYS A 70 14.28 -11.14 5.11
CA LYS A 70 13.44 -9.94 4.97
C LYS A 70 12.09 -10.26 4.34
N ALA A 71 11.27 -11.05 5.02
CA ALA A 71 9.92 -11.36 4.56
C ALA A 71 8.91 -10.26 4.92
N MET A 72 8.07 -9.90 3.95
CA MET A 72 6.84 -9.14 4.19
C MET A 72 5.67 -10.10 4.35
N SER A 73 4.70 -9.71 5.18
CA SER A 73 3.41 -10.39 5.28
C SER A 73 2.30 -9.50 4.76
N MET A 74 1.23 -10.13 4.26
CA MET A 74 0.06 -9.45 3.75
C MET A 74 -1.22 -10.16 4.20
N ARG A 75 -2.24 -9.39 4.56
CA ARG A 75 -3.62 -9.87 4.72
C ARG A 75 -4.54 -9.09 3.79
N LEU A 76 -5.56 -9.76 3.29
CA LEU A 76 -6.60 -9.18 2.45
C LEU A 76 -7.94 -9.28 3.17
N LYS A 77 -8.70 -8.18 3.28
CA LYS A 77 -10.07 -8.19 3.79
C LYS A 77 -11.01 -7.74 2.66
N PRO A 78 -11.98 -8.56 2.23
CA PRO A 78 -12.92 -8.15 1.21
C PRO A 78 -13.86 -7.09 1.79
N ILE A 79 -14.17 -6.07 1.00
CA ILE A 79 -15.14 -5.04 1.39
C ILE A 79 -16.29 -4.89 0.38
N GLY A 80 -16.38 -5.78 -0.60
CA GLY A 80 -17.39 -5.77 -1.67
C GLY A 80 -16.93 -5.02 -2.92
N ASP A 81 -17.70 -5.13 -4.01
CA ASP A 81 -17.46 -4.45 -5.29
C ASP A 81 -16.06 -4.69 -5.89
N ASP A 82 -15.55 -5.93 -5.77
CA ASP A 82 -14.19 -6.32 -6.18
C ASP A 82 -13.06 -5.53 -5.47
N LEU A 83 -13.37 -4.98 -4.29
CA LEU A 83 -12.43 -4.25 -3.45
C LEU A 83 -11.96 -5.08 -2.26
N PHE A 84 -10.67 -4.92 -1.96
CA PHE A 84 -10.01 -5.49 -0.78
C PHE A 84 -9.26 -4.39 -0.04
N VAL A 85 -9.31 -4.41 1.28
CA VAL A 85 -8.30 -3.73 2.09
C VAL A 85 -7.10 -4.64 2.21
N VAL A 86 -5.93 -4.11 1.90
CA VAL A 86 -4.65 -4.77 2.11
C VAL A 86 -4.04 -4.24 3.38
N GLN A 87 -3.58 -5.15 4.23
CA GLN A 87 -2.66 -4.85 5.33
C GLN A 87 -1.31 -5.48 5.00
N MET A 88 -0.24 -4.71 5.00
CA MET A 88 1.13 -5.21 4.83
C MET A 88 1.98 -4.95 6.07
N GLU A 89 2.84 -5.89 6.43
CA GLU A 89 3.79 -5.73 7.54
C GLU A 89 5.20 -6.02 7.03
N GLY A 90 6.14 -5.12 7.33
CA GLY A 90 7.54 -5.22 6.92
C GLY A 90 8.40 -6.09 7.85
N PRO A 91 9.56 -6.58 7.37
CA PRO A 91 10.42 -7.51 8.11
C PRO A 91 11.15 -6.93 9.33
N ASP A 92 11.42 -5.62 9.35
CA ASP A 92 12.50 -5.05 10.18
C ASP A 92 12.05 -4.00 11.21
N ASP A 93 10.76 -3.65 11.27
CA ASP A 93 10.29 -2.63 12.19
C ASP A 93 9.85 -3.26 13.53
N LYS A 94 10.28 -2.65 14.65
CA LYS A 94 9.83 -3.01 16.01
C LYS A 94 9.31 -1.77 16.73
N PRO A 95 7.98 -1.60 16.86
CA PRO A 95 6.91 -2.45 16.30
C PRO A 95 6.85 -2.34 14.76
N PRO A 96 6.38 -3.38 14.04
CA PRO A 96 6.31 -3.35 12.58
C PRO A 96 5.41 -2.21 12.12
N ALA A 97 5.88 -1.38 11.19
CA ALA A 97 4.98 -0.45 10.51
C ALA A 97 3.97 -1.27 9.71
N VAL A 98 2.71 -1.21 10.13
CA VAL A 98 1.60 -1.84 9.42
C VAL A 98 1.10 -0.85 8.39
N LEU A 99 1.13 -1.19 7.10
CA LEU A 99 0.70 -0.34 6.00
C LEU A 99 -0.67 -0.77 5.48
N TYR A 100 -1.46 0.20 5.01
CA TYR A 100 -2.76 -0.06 4.40
C TYR A 100 -2.86 0.51 2.99
N ALA A 101 -3.53 -0.24 2.13
CA ALA A 101 -3.95 0.18 0.80
C ALA A 101 -5.35 -0.37 0.51
N LEU A 102 -6.12 0.32 -0.34
CA LEU A 102 -7.33 -0.24 -0.92
C LEU A 102 -7.02 -0.77 -2.32
N LEU A 103 -7.17 -2.08 -2.52
CA LEU A 103 -7.02 -2.72 -3.82
C LEU A 103 -8.37 -2.87 -4.52
N LYS A 104 -8.45 -2.37 -5.75
CA LYS A 104 -9.49 -2.73 -6.71
C LYS A 104 -8.95 -3.78 -7.66
N VAL A 105 -9.58 -4.94 -7.70
CA VAL A 105 -9.10 -6.09 -8.48
C VAL A 105 -10.03 -6.32 -9.67
N ASP A 106 -9.46 -6.38 -10.86
CA ASP A 106 -10.16 -6.77 -12.07
C ASP A 106 -9.56 -8.07 -12.60
N ILE A 107 -10.20 -9.18 -12.23
CA ILE A 107 -9.76 -10.54 -12.61
C ILE A 107 -9.91 -10.76 -14.12
N ALA A 108 -10.93 -10.18 -14.75
CA ALA A 108 -11.15 -10.35 -16.20
C ALA A 108 -9.99 -9.74 -17.00
N ASN A 109 -9.46 -8.60 -16.55
CA ASN A 109 -8.33 -7.92 -17.17
C ASN A 109 -6.97 -8.29 -16.56
N MET A 110 -6.96 -9.10 -15.49
CA MET A 110 -5.76 -9.46 -14.73
C MET A 110 -4.98 -8.22 -14.29
N THR A 111 -5.66 -7.28 -13.64
CA THR A 111 -5.10 -6.02 -13.13
C THR A 111 -5.55 -5.76 -11.71
N ALA A 112 -4.73 -5.04 -10.94
CA ALA A 112 -5.11 -4.51 -9.65
C ALA A 112 -4.66 -3.06 -9.53
N GLU A 113 -5.49 -2.21 -8.92
CA GLU A 113 -5.18 -0.81 -8.66
C GLU A 113 -5.10 -0.59 -7.16
N SER A 114 -4.00 -0.03 -6.67
CA SER A 114 -3.83 0.39 -5.28
C SER A 114 -4.21 1.85 -5.13
N HIS A 115 -5.09 2.12 -4.17
CA HIS A 115 -5.63 3.43 -3.87
C HIS A 115 -5.40 3.77 -2.40
N SER A 116 -5.14 5.05 -2.13
CA SER A 116 -4.97 5.57 -0.77
C SER A 116 -3.92 4.80 0.06
N ALA A 117 -2.86 4.35 -0.60
CA ALA A 117 -1.64 3.86 0.05
C ALA A 117 -0.75 5.03 0.48
N ILE A 118 -0.82 6.15 -0.26
CA ILE A 118 -0.06 7.38 -0.03
C ILE A 118 -1.01 8.47 0.49
N MET A 119 -0.60 9.17 1.54
CA MET A 119 -1.25 10.36 2.05
C MET A 119 -1.13 11.47 1.01
N PRO A 120 -2.24 12.07 0.59
CA PRO A 120 -2.21 13.19 -0.33
C PRO A 120 -1.81 14.49 0.37
N ASP A 121 -1.34 15.46 -0.40
CA ASP A 121 -0.95 16.79 0.11
C ASP A 121 -2.13 17.56 0.75
N ASP A 122 -3.36 17.21 0.38
CA ASP A 122 -4.60 17.83 0.86
C ASP A 122 -5.29 17.02 1.98
N PHE A 123 -4.57 16.12 2.65
CA PHE A 123 -5.13 15.31 3.72
C PHE A 123 -5.51 16.15 4.93
N GLU A 124 -6.77 16.04 5.34
CA GLU A 124 -7.28 16.63 6.58
C GLU A 124 -7.60 15.51 7.58
N PRO A 125 -7.05 15.55 8.81
CA PRO A 125 -7.39 14.59 9.86
C PRO A 125 -8.90 14.53 10.13
N THR A 126 -9.40 13.33 10.39
CA THR A 126 -10.83 13.06 10.62
C THR A 126 -10.96 11.98 11.70
N PRO A 127 -12.10 11.83 12.40
CA PRO A 127 -12.26 10.75 13.37
C PRO A 127 -11.89 9.38 12.78
N GLY A 128 -10.97 8.68 13.45
CA GLY A 128 -10.42 7.39 12.99
C GLY A 128 -9.16 7.48 12.14
N LEU A 129 -8.77 8.67 11.67
CA LEU A 129 -7.55 8.93 10.90
C LEU A 129 -6.82 10.18 11.42
N SER A 130 -5.66 10.00 12.04
CA SER A 130 -4.84 11.09 12.61
C SER A 130 -3.51 11.24 11.88
N VAL A 131 -2.83 12.39 12.01
CA VAL A 131 -1.49 12.60 11.42
C VAL A 131 -0.43 12.60 12.51
N ARG A 132 0.63 11.83 12.32
CA ARG A 132 1.79 11.76 13.22
C ARG A 132 3.04 11.42 12.43
N ASP A 133 4.11 12.20 12.63
CA ASP A 133 5.43 12.00 12.01
C ASP A 133 5.36 11.87 10.48
N ASP A 134 4.63 12.79 9.84
CA ASP A 134 4.36 12.81 8.38
C ASP A 134 3.70 11.53 7.83
N MET A 135 3.01 10.77 8.68
CA MET A 135 2.21 9.61 8.29
C MET A 135 0.77 9.76 8.76
N VAL A 136 -0.16 9.12 8.06
CA VAL A 136 -1.53 8.96 8.57
C VAL A 136 -1.57 7.72 9.45
N ARG A 137 -2.07 7.88 10.67
CA ARG A 137 -2.41 6.78 11.57
C ARG A 137 -3.86 6.38 11.34
N VAL A 138 -4.05 5.11 11.02
CA VAL A 138 -5.33 4.43 10.92
C VAL A 138 -5.67 3.89 12.30
N ASP A 139 -6.54 4.61 13.00
CA ASP A 139 -7.04 4.22 14.31
C ASP A 139 -8.33 3.39 14.18
N ASP A 140 -9.08 3.60 13.08
CA ASP A 140 -10.30 2.88 12.73
C ASP A 140 -10.25 2.45 11.26
N LEU A 141 -10.32 1.13 11.02
CA LEU A 141 -10.27 0.56 9.68
C LEU A 141 -11.47 0.98 8.82
N ASP A 142 -12.65 1.14 9.42
CA ASP A 142 -13.85 1.53 8.68
C ASP A 142 -13.78 3.01 8.24
N ALA A 143 -13.14 3.86 9.06
CA ALA A 143 -12.84 5.25 8.68
C ALA A 143 -11.87 5.30 7.48
N TYR A 144 -10.82 4.46 7.48
CA TYR A 144 -9.92 4.33 6.35
C TYR A 144 -10.63 3.86 5.07
N ILE A 145 -11.48 2.82 5.18
CA ILE A 145 -12.26 2.29 4.05
C ILE A 145 -13.17 3.38 3.48
N ALA A 146 -13.89 4.11 4.34
CA ALA A 146 -14.78 5.18 3.91
C ALA A 146 -14.03 6.30 3.19
N TYR A 147 -12.88 6.70 3.74
CA TYR A 147 -12.00 7.69 3.12
C TYR A 147 -11.49 7.25 1.73
N ALA A 148 -10.93 6.04 1.62
CA ALA A 148 -10.39 5.53 0.37
C ALA A 148 -11.48 5.40 -0.72
N ARG A 149 -12.68 4.92 -0.35
CA ARG A 149 -13.83 4.86 -1.25
C ARG A 149 -14.27 6.25 -1.72
N ALA A 150 -14.30 7.24 -0.84
CA ALA A 150 -14.67 8.60 -1.20
C ALA A 150 -13.70 9.19 -2.24
N ARG A 151 -12.39 8.93 -2.10
CA ARG A 151 -11.39 9.36 -3.09
C ARG A 151 -11.58 8.68 -4.45
N MET A 152 -11.80 7.36 -4.46
CA MET A 152 -12.10 6.64 -5.69
C MET A 152 -13.37 7.17 -6.37
N ALA A 153 -14.43 7.43 -5.59
CA ALA A 153 -15.69 7.99 -6.10
C ALA A 153 -15.50 9.42 -6.65
N ALA A 154 -14.57 10.19 -6.09
CA ALA A 154 -14.18 11.50 -6.61
C ALA A 154 -13.28 11.44 -7.85
N GLY A 155 -12.93 10.25 -8.33
CA GLY A 155 -12.09 10.06 -9.53
C GLY A 155 -10.60 10.29 -9.28
N VAL A 156 -10.15 10.23 -8.03
CA VAL A 156 -8.71 10.25 -7.71
C VAL A 156 -8.04 9.02 -8.35
N PRO A 157 -6.95 9.19 -9.12
CA PRO A 157 -6.22 8.07 -9.72
C PRO A 157 -5.65 7.10 -8.68
N ALA A 158 -5.39 5.86 -9.11
CA ALA A 158 -4.65 4.89 -8.32
C ALA A 158 -3.23 5.40 -8.03
N ASP A 159 -2.71 5.09 -6.84
CA ASP A 159 -1.31 5.36 -6.47
C ASP A 159 -0.35 4.46 -7.26
N VAL A 160 -0.75 3.21 -7.48
CA VAL A 160 0.00 2.22 -8.27
C VAL A 160 -0.96 1.30 -9.01
N VAL A 161 -0.66 1.02 -10.28
CA VAL A 161 -1.35 -0.03 -11.05
C VAL A 161 -0.45 -1.25 -11.18
N TYR A 162 -1.02 -2.42 -10.96
CA TYR A 162 -0.35 -3.71 -11.05
C TYR A 162 -0.94 -4.56 -12.17
N LYS A 163 -0.07 -5.26 -12.87
CA LYS A 163 -0.47 -6.41 -13.70
C LYS A 163 -0.43 -7.66 -12.84
N ILE A 164 -1.54 -8.39 -12.80
CA ILE A 164 -1.60 -9.73 -12.23
C ILE A 164 -1.06 -10.69 -13.29
N ILE A 165 -0.04 -11.45 -12.94
CA ILE A 165 0.66 -12.38 -13.84
C ILE A 165 0.08 -13.79 -13.69
N ALA A 166 -0.19 -14.21 -12.45
CA ALA A 166 -0.76 -15.52 -12.15
C ALA A 166 -1.55 -15.46 -10.84
N LEU A 167 -2.58 -16.30 -10.77
CA LEU A 167 -3.41 -16.60 -9.61
C LEU A 167 -3.56 -18.13 -9.61
N GLU A 168 -2.99 -18.79 -8.61
CA GLU A 168 -2.97 -20.26 -8.49
C GLU A 168 -3.71 -20.72 -7.24
#